data_AF-A0AAN8ISV8-F1
#
_entry.id   AF-A0AAN8ISV8-F1
#
_cell.length_a   1.000
_cell.length_b   1.000
_cell.length_c   1.000
_cell.angle_alpha   90.00
_cell.angle_beta   90.00
_cell.angle_gamma   90.00
#
_symmetry.space_group_name_H-M   'P 1'
#
loop_
_entity.id
_entity.type
_entity.pdbx_description
1 polymer ?
#
loop_
_entity_poly.entity_id
_entity_poly.type
_entity_poly.pdbx_seq_one_letter_code
_entity_poly.pdbx_strand_id
1 'polypeptide(L)'
;QIVGILGSKTVVKLLICADCLGNETLCRDTCLGFYCYKYEVEGPTGKCVKRGCLNNSDPLAKVNECSPPTSEIGRLQEKFIICRPDLCNNSPSHFFFSVVCFILFSLIRIIS
;
A
#
# COMPACT_ATOMS: atom_id res chain seq x y z
N GLN A 1 11.86 -21.73 -0.75
CA GLN A 1 13.26 -22.21 -0.67
C GLN A 1 13.65 -22.32 0.80
N ILE A 2 14.53 -23.27 1.10
CA ILE A 2 14.80 -23.90 2.40
C ILE A 2 15.19 -22.88 3.49
N VAL A 3 14.57 -22.97 4.67
CA VAL A 3 14.92 -22.15 5.85
C VAL A 3 15.99 -22.89 6.64
N GLY A 4 17.22 -22.36 6.64
CA GLY A 4 18.28 -22.78 7.54
C GLY A 4 18.15 -22.07 8.90
N ILE A 5 18.15 -22.84 9.99
CA ILE A 5 18.18 -22.32 11.35
C ILE A 5 19.65 -22.16 11.76
N LEU A 6 20.12 -20.92 11.89
CA LEU A 6 21.37 -20.58 12.55
C LEU A 6 21.07 -19.52 13.62
N GLY A 7 21.11 -19.97 14.88
CA GLY A 7 21.25 -19.17 16.10
C GLY A 7 20.56 -17.82 16.16
N SER A 8 19.35 -17.78 16.74
CA SER A 8 18.65 -16.65 17.38
C SER A 8 19.23 -15.23 17.15
N LYS A 9 19.30 -14.80 15.88
CA LYS A 9 19.20 -13.40 15.49
C LYS A 9 17.94 -13.36 14.66
N THR A 10 16.89 -12.74 15.18
CA THR A 10 15.73 -12.36 14.37
C THR A 10 16.25 -11.41 13.30
N VAL A 11 16.57 -11.95 12.12
CA VAL A 11 16.87 -11.14 10.93
C VAL A 11 15.56 -10.50 10.54
N VAL A 12 15.31 -9.30 11.05
CA VAL A 12 14.11 -8.56 10.68
C VAL A 12 14.30 -8.11 9.23
N LYS A 13 13.62 -8.80 8.31
CA LYS A 13 13.72 -8.52 6.89
C LYS A 13 13.09 -7.14 6.62
N LEU A 14 13.89 -6.21 6.11
CA LEU A 14 13.41 -4.94 5.60
C LEU A 14 12.65 -5.16 4.28
N LEU A 15 11.59 -4.39 4.09
CA LEU A 15 10.76 -4.34 2.90
C LEU A 15 11.28 -3.30 1.93
N ILE A 16 11.13 -3.56 0.63
CA ILE A 16 11.34 -2.58 -0.44
C ILE A 16 10.02 -1.87 -0.69
N CYS A 17 9.97 -0.54 -0.54
CA CYS A 17 8.77 0.25 -0.79
C CYS A 17 9.01 1.28 -1.88
N ALA A 18 7.96 1.72 -2.57
CA ALA A 18 8.03 2.87 -3.47
C ALA A 18 8.21 4.16 -2.65
N ASP A 19 9.04 5.08 -3.12
CA ASP A 19 9.36 6.36 -2.46
C ASP A 19 9.31 7.51 -3.46
N CYS A 20 8.17 8.17 -3.59
CA CYS A 20 7.97 9.20 -4.61
C CYS A 20 6.83 10.14 -4.25
N LEU A 21 6.88 11.31 -4.91
CA LEU A 21 5.89 12.36 -4.82
C LEU A 21 5.09 12.46 -6.12
N GLY A 22 3.81 12.80 -5.99
CA GLY A 22 2.93 13.03 -7.12
C GLY A 22 2.29 11.76 -7.67
N ASN A 23 1.51 11.96 -8.73
CA ASN A 23 0.72 10.91 -9.37
C ASN A 23 1.55 10.11 -10.40
N GLU A 24 2.87 10.11 -10.27
CA GLU A 24 3.76 9.35 -11.13
C GLU A 24 3.41 7.86 -11.03
N THR A 25 2.83 7.35 -12.11
CA THR A 25 2.53 5.93 -12.31
C THR A 25 3.81 5.10 -12.50
N LEU A 26 4.93 5.76 -12.78
CA LEU A 26 6.25 5.18 -13.02
C LEU A 26 7.24 5.50 -11.90
N CYS A 27 6.78 5.46 -10.65
CA CYS A 27 7.63 5.59 -9.47
C CYS A 27 8.70 4.48 -9.46
N ARG A 28 9.96 4.85 -9.71
CA ARG A 28 11.12 3.94 -9.69
C ARG A 28 11.97 4.06 -8.43
N ASP A 29 11.82 5.16 -7.71
CA ASP A 29 12.53 5.41 -6.48
C ASP A 29 12.00 4.50 -5.38
N THR A 30 12.92 3.94 -4.60
CA THR A 30 12.61 2.95 -3.57
C THR A 30 13.36 3.23 -2.29
N CYS A 31 12.78 2.79 -1.19
CA CYS A 31 13.38 2.86 0.14
C CYS A 31 13.28 1.48 0.83
N LEU A 32 14.07 1.30 1.90
CA LEU A 32 14.02 0.11 2.75
C LEU A 32 13.45 0.46 4.12
N GLY A 33 12.44 -0.28 4.59
CA GLY A 33 11.81 -0.04 5.89
C GLY A 33 11.08 -1.26 6.42
N PHE A 34 10.56 -1.17 7.65
CA PHE A 34 9.76 -2.27 8.21
C PHE A 34 8.32 -2.26 7.69
N TYR A 35 7.82 -1.12 7.22
CA TYR A 35 6.49 -0.98 6.63
C TYR A 35 6.53 -0.02 5.45
N CYS A 36 5.63 -0.20 4.49
CA CYS A 36 5.42 0.77 3.43
C CYS A 36 4.22 1.64 3.76
N TYR A 37 4.24 2.91 3.37
CA TYR A 37 3.07 3.78 3.47
C TYR A 37 2.70 4.44 2.14
N LYS A 38 1.42 4.77 2.02
CA LYS A 38 0.84 5.58 0.95
C LYS A 38 -0.09 6.61 1.56
N TYR A 39 0.12 7.87 1.21
CA TYR A 39 -0.74 8.99 1.58
C TYR A 39 -1.30 9.60 0.30
N GLU A 40 -2.62 9.73 0.21
CA GLU A 40 -3.31 10.35 -0.91
C GLU A 40 -4.16 11.50 -0.39
N VAL A 41 -4.11 12.64 -1.09
CA VAL A 41 -4.99 13.79 -0.86
C VAL A 41 -5.67 14.11 -2.18
N GLU A 42 -6.99 14.02 -2.19
CA GLU A 42 -7.82 14.31 -3.34
C GLU A 42 -8.62 15.58 -3.09
N GLY A 43 -8.53 16.54 -4.01
CA GLY A 43 -9.23 17.81 -3.93
C GLY A 43 -9.82 18.24 -5.26
N PRO A 44 -10.52 19.38 -5.31
CA PRO A 44 -11.20 19.86 -6.52
C PRO A 44 -10.25 20.07 -7.71
N THR A 45 -8.98 20.35 -7.43
CA THR A 45 -7.96 20.71 -8.43
C THR A 45 -7.03 19.55 -8.78
N GLY A 46 -7.19 18.37 -8.16
CA GLY A 46 -6.38 17.19 -8.48
C GLY A 46 -6.09 16.27 -7.30
N LYS A 47 -5.28 15.24 -7.57
CA LYS A 47 -4.85 14.21 -6.62
C LYS A 47 -3.35 14.28 -6.39
N CYS A 48 -2.95 14.45 -5.13
CA CYS A 48 -1.58 14.35 -4.66
C CYS A 48 -1.36 13.00 -4.00
N VAL A 49 -0.25 12.33 -4.32
CA VAL A 49 0.12 11.05 -3.71
C VAL A 49 1.55 11.15 -3.20
N LYS A 50 1.78 10.60 -2.00
CA LYS A 50 3.10 10.42 -1.40
C LYS A 50 3.26 8.97 -0.97
N ARG A 51 4.42 8.40 -1.26
CA ARG A 51 4.79 7.02 -0.91
C ARG A 51 6.11 7.03 -0.16
N GLY A 52 6.35 6.02 0.68
CA GLY A 52 7.66 5.81 1.28
C GLY A 52 7.69 4.68 2.30
N CYS A 53 8.69 4.72 3.17
CA CYS A 53 8.99 3.71 4.19
C CYS A 53 8.73 4.25 5.60
N LEU A 54 8.36 3.34 6.50
CA LEU A 54 8.32 3.57 7.94
C LEU A 54 9.22 2.55 8.66
N ASN A 55 9.97 3.04 9.64
CA ASN A 55 10.75 2.20 10.54
C ASN A 55 9.91 1.67 11.71
N ASN A 56 8.92 2.42 12.17
CA ASN A 56 7.96 1.99 13.18
C ASN A 56 6.56 2.45 12.76
N SER A 57 5.55 1.67 13.12
CA SER A 57 4.15 2.09 13.09
C SER A 57 3.67 2.25 14.53
N ASP A 58 2.79 3.23 14.78
CA ASP A 58 2.07 3.30 16.05
C ASP A 58 1.37 1.94 16.31
N PRO A 59 1.37 1.39 17.54
CA PRO A 59 0.63 0.17 17.86
C PRO A 59 -0.86 0.23 17.48
N LEU A 60 -1.44 1.44 17.48
CA LEU A 60 -2.83 1.69 17.10
C LEU A 60 -3.01 1.85 15.57
N ALA A 61 -1.92 2.01 14.82
CA ALA A 61 -1.99 2.10 13.37
C ALA A 61 -2.30 0.72 12.78
N LYS A 62 -3.44 0.64 12.12
CA LYS A 62 -3.90 -0.61 11.52
C LYS A 62 -3.14 -0.89 10.22
N VAL A 63 -2.14 -1.76 10.30
CA VAL A 63 -1.37 -2.22 9.14
C VAL A 63 -2.25 -3.07 8.24
N ASN A 64 -2.22 -2.82 6.93
CA ASN A 64 -3.06 -3.42 5.89
C ASN A 64 -4.55 -3.06 5.95
N GLU A 65 -4.98 -2.21 6.88
CA GLU A 65 -6.28 -1.58 6.79
C GLU A 65 -6.09 -0.21 6.13
N CYS A 66 -6.88 0.06 5.09
CA CYS A 66 -7.06 1.45 4.68
C CYS A 66 -7.74 2.13 5.85
N SER A 67 -7.00 2.89 6.66
CA SER A 67 -7.60 3.64 7.76
C SER A 67 -8.66 4.55 7.14
N PRO A 68 -9.95 4.42 7.52
CA PRO A 68 -10.92 5.44 7.20
C PRO A 68 -10.83 6.47 8.33
N PRO A 69 -10.11 7.57 8.09
CA PRO A 69 -10.65 8.84 8.50
C PRO A 69 -10.64 9.71 7.26
N THR A 70 -11.72 9.62 6.49
CA THR A 70 -12.15 10.71 5.63
C THR A 70 -12.38 11.91 6.55
N SER A 71 -11.32 12.68 6.81
CA SER A 71 -11.49 14.00 7.36
C SER A 71 -11.79 14.89 6.16
N GLU A 72 -13.07 15.16 5.93
CA GLU A 72 -13.46 16.23 5.02
C GLU A 72 -13.13 17.56 5.70
N ILE A 73 -11.89 18.02 5.54
CA ILE A 73 -11.55 19.41 5.84
C ILE A 73 -11.93 20.21 4.59
N GLY A 74 -13.22 20.56 4.48
CA GLY A 74 -13.78 21.18 3.29
C GLY A 74 -14.03 20.17 2.16
N ARG A 75 -13.48 20.40 0.96
CA ARG A 75 -13.61 19.50 -0.22
C ARG A 75 -12.40 18.58 -0.44
N LEU A 76 -11.59 18.37 0.59
CA LEU A 76 -10.39 17.55 0.53
C LEU A 76 -10.67 16.19 1.16
N GLN A 77 -10.32 15.11 0.46
CA GLN A 77 -10.39 13.74 0.93
C GLN A 77 -8.97 13.21 1.15
N GLU A 78 -8.64 12.87 2.38
CA GLU A 78 -7.33 12.31 2.74
C GLU A 78 -7.43 10.80 2.97
N LYS A 79 -6.40 10.06 2.55
CA LYS A 79 -6.29 8.62 2.73
C LYS A 79 -4.87 8.25 3.11
N PHE A 80 -4.70 7.60 4.27
CA PHE A 80 -3.42 7.11 4.74
C PHE A 80 -3.47 5.58 4.91
N ILE A 81 -2.52 4.89 4.30
CA ILE A 81 -2.43 3.43 4.28
C ILE A 81 -1.01 3.04 4.69
N ILE A 82 -0.91 2.14 5.66
CA ILE A 82 0.34 1.43 5.97
C ILE A 82 0.12 -0.03 5.53
N CYS A 83 1.07 -0.61 4.81
CA CYS A 83 0.92 -1.96 4.29
C CYS A 83 2.23 -2.76 4.30
N ARG A 84 2.06 -4.07 4.12
CA ARG A 84 3.07 -5.06 3.76
C ARG A 84 2.46 -5.98 2.69
N PRO A 85 3.20 -6.65 1.78
CA PRO A 85 4.66 -6.86 1.71
C PRO A 85 5.38 -5.86 0.78
N ASP A 86 6.54 -6.22 0.22
CA ASP A 86 7.33 -5.40 -0.73
C ASP A 86 6.44 -4.74 -1.80
N LEU A 87 6.67 -3.44 -2.03
CA LEU A 87 6.01 -2.60 -3.03
C LEU A 87 4.46 -2.51 -2.90
N CYS A 88 3.88 -2.89 -1.76
CA CYS A 88 2.42 -2.82 -1.56
C CYS A 88 1.86 -1.39 -1.71
N ASN A 89 2.67 -0.36 -1.48
CA ASN A 89 2.28 1.05 -1.63
C ASN A 89 2.32 1.56 -3.09
N ASN A 90 2.73 0.71 -4.04
CA ASN A 90 2.73 1.05 -5.46
C ASN A 90 1.35 0.88 -6.12
N SER A 91 0.54 -0.09 -5.64
CA SER A 91 -0.75 -0.41 -6.24
C SER A 91 -1.77 0.74 -6.11
N PRO A 92 -2.63 1.00 -7.12
CA PRO A 92 -3.86 1.73 -6.89
C PRO A 92 -4.67 0.99 -5.82
N SER A 93 -5.29 1.72 -4.90
CA SER A 93 -5.97 1.13 -3.74
C SER A 93 -6.83 -0.06 -4.17
N HIS A 94 -6.59 -1.22 -3.52
CA HIS A 94 -6.97 -2.59 -3.87
C HIS A 94 -8.46 -2.86 -4.16
N PHE A 95 -9.32 -1.85 -4.17
CA PHE A 95 -10.74 -1.98 -4.49
C PHE A 95 -10.99 -2.53 -5.90
N PHE A 96 -10.12 -2.21 -6.87
CA PHE A 96 -10.31 -2.65 -8.25
C PHE A 96 -9.81 -4.08 -8.52
N PHE A 97 -8.74 -4.53 -7.86
CA PHE A 97 -8.14 -5.83 -8.15
C PHE A 97 -9.03 -6.99 -7.70
N SER A 98 -9.74 -6.84 -6.57
CA SER A 98 -10.69 -7.85 -6.09
C SER A 98 -11.89 -7.99 -7.03
N VAL A 99 -12.48 -6.87 -7.46
CA VAL A 99 -13.67 -6.87 -8.32
C VAL A 99 -13.38 -7.47 -9.70
N VAL A 100 -12.23 -7.16 -10.31
CA VAL A 100 -11.86 -7.69 -11.63
C VAL A 100 -11.65 -9.21 -11.59
N CYS A 101 -11.02 -9.74 -10.55
CA CYS A 101 -10.85 -11.18 -10.38
C CYS A 101 -12.19 -11.92 -10.19
N PHE A 102 -13.14 -11.34 -9.45
CA PHE A 102 -14.47 -11.92 -9.29
C PHE A 102 -15.24 -11.98 -10.61
N ILE A 103 -15.22 -10.90 -11.41
CA ILE A 103 -15.90 -10.85 -12.71
C ILE A 103 -15.33 -11.90 -13.67
N LEU A 104 -14.00 -12.03 -13.73
CA LEU A 104 -13.34 -13.03 -14.58
C LEU A 104 -13.72 -14.47 -14.17
N PHE A 105 -13.77 -14.76 -12.87
CA PHE A 105 -14.21 -16.08 -12.38
C PHE A 105 -15.67 -16.38 -12.70
N SER A 106 -16.55 -15.37 -12.60
CA SER A 106 -17.97 -15.50 -12.93
C SER A 106 -18.18 -15.75 -14.42
N LEU A 107 -17.43 -15.08 -15.30
CA LEU A 107 -17.54 -15.26 -16.75
C LEU A 107 -17.05 -16.65 -17.20
N ILE A 108 -15.96 -17.17 -16.61
CA ILE A 108 -15.48 -18.53 -16.90
C ILE A 108 -16.54 -19.58 -16.55
N ARG A 109 -17.29 -19.39 -15.45
CA ARG A 109 -18.39 -20.30 -15.06
C ARG A 109 -19.64 -20.22 -15.92
N ILE A 110 -19.83 -19.14 -16.69
CA ILE A 110 -20.98 -18.99 -17.60
C ILE A 110 -20.66 -19.59 -18.98
N ILE A 111 -19.37 -19.62 -19.36
CA ILE A 111 -18.89 -20.11 -20.66
C ILE A 111 -18.56 -21.61 -20.63
N SER A 112 -18.28 -22.18 -19.46
CA SER A 112 -18.09 -23.63 -19.25
C SER A 112 -19.38 -24.36 -18.89
#